data_AF-A0A496ZKE5-F1
#
_entry.id   AF-A0A496ZKE5-F1
#
_cell.length_a   1.000
_cell.length_b   1.000
_cell.length_c   1.000
_cell.angle_alpha   90.00
_cell.angle_beta   90.00
_cell.angle_gamma   90.00
#
_symmetry.space_group_name_H-M   'P 1'
#
loop_
_entity.id
_entity.type
_entity.pdbx_description
1 polymer ?
#
loop_
_entity_poly.entity_id
_entity_poly.type
_entity_poly.pdbx_seq_one_letter_code
_entity_poly.pdbx_strand_id
1 'polypeptide(L)'
;MSKARYYIYRNLHKNMFSIKYKQKVIDRNNFQVMKDVIFVISKKGQDRVRLEKRKNVHATVSGFLVDSDDIDMTKYDLVELYYNPYTTDNFIIKETGKAITKTDYVLAKDNRIFDMRLKENI
;
A
#
# COMPACT_ATOMS: atom_id res chain seq x y z
N MET A 1 17.18 4.25 17.86
CA MET A 1 15.93 4.95 17.49
C MET A 1 15.24 4.17 16.39
N SER A 2 13.98 3.76 16.55
CA SER A 2 13.23 3.17 15.42
C SER A 2 13.07 4.24 14.34
N LYS A 3 13.57 3.99 13.11
CA LYS A 3 13.31 4.91 11.99
C LYS A 3 11.79 5.06 11.85
N ALA A 4 11.29 6.30 11.87
CA ALA A 4 9.88 6.55 11.68
C ALA A 4 9.49 6.18 10.24
N ARG A 5 8.41 5.40 10.10
CA ARG A 5 7.93 4.91 8.81
C ARG A 5 6.98 5.93 8.16
N TYR A 6 6.94 5.91 6.85
CA TYR A 6 5.94 6.59 6.04
C TYR A 6 4.71 5.69 5.89
N TYR A 7 3.57 6.30 5.62
CA TYR A 7 2.30 5.62 5.37
C TYR A 7 1.70 6.17 4.08
N ILE A 8 1.36 5.26 3.17
CA ILE A 8 0.62 5.56 1.95
C ILE A 8 -0.79 4.99 2.08
N TYR A 9 -1.78 5.78 1.67
CA TYR A 9 -3.15 5.31 1.56
C TYR A 9 -3.87 6.05 0.43
N ARG A 10 -4.90 5.39 -0.12
CA ARG A 10 -5.75 6.01 -1.13
C ARG A 10 -6.51 7.18 -0.51
N ASN A 11 -6.42 8.34 -1.15
CA ASN A 11 -7.26 9.46 -0.79
C ASN A 11 -8.70 9.17 -1.28
N LEU A 12 -9.70 9.28 -0.40
CA LEU A 12 -11.09 8.99 -0.78
C LEU A 12 -11.75 10.14 -1.55
N HIS A 13 -11.14 11.32 -1.57
CA HIS A 13 -11.64 12.53 -2.23
C HIS A 13 -10.84 12.92 -3.47
N LYS A 14 -9.67 12.31 -3.66
CA LYS A 14 -8.78 12.58 -4.79
C LYS A 14 -8.41 11.27 -5.45
N ASN A 15 -8.22 11.28 -6.77
CA ASN A 15 -7.78 10.09 -7.50
C ASN A 15 -6.26 9.88 -7.37
N MET A 16 -5.73 9.89 -6.14
CA MET A 16 -4.30 9.77 -5.84
C MET A 16 -4.03 9.27 -4.42
N PHE A 17 -2.78 8.99 -4.12
CA PHE A 17 -2.35 8.61 -2.79
C PHE A 17 -2.07 9.82 -1.90
N SER A 18 -2.22 9.64 -0.59
CA SER A 18 -1.69 10.57 0.42
C SER A 18 -0.52 9.90 1.12
N ILE A 19 0.59 10.62 1.22
CA ILE A 19 1.80 10.19 1.90
C ILE A 19 1.86 10.89 3.25
N LYS A 20 1.89 10.11 4.32
CA LYS A 20 1.87 10.57 5.70
C LYS A 20 3.16 10.17 6.39
N TYR A 21 3.79 11.14 7.05
CA TYR A 21 4.93 10.92 7.94
C TYR A 21 4.53 11.32 9.36
N LYS A 22 4.74 10.40 10.32
CA LYS A 22 4.20 10.51 11.68
C LYS A 22 2.69 10.76 11.64
N GLN A 23 2.23 11.97 11.95
CA GLN A 23 0.82 12.35 11.98
C GLN A 23 0.41 13.35 10.89
N LYS A 24 1.33 13.76 10.02
CA LYS A 24 1.10 14.81 9.00
C LYS A 24 1.15 14.21 7.59
N VAL A 25 0.17 14.55 6.76
CA VAL A 25 0.25 14.32 5.30
C VAL A 25 1.26 15.32 4.75
N ILE A 26 2.34 14.80 4.17
CA ILE A 26 3.46 15.60 3.67
C ILE A 26 3.44 15.74 2.14
N ASP A 27 2.82 14.79 1.44
CA ASP A 27 2.76 14.78 0.00
C ASP A 27 1.53 14.00 -0.52
N ARG A 28 1.21 14.18 -1.80
CA ARG A 28 0.18 13.44 -2.54
C ARG A 28 0.63 13.23 -3.98
N ASN A 29 0.75 11.98 -4.38
CA ASN A 29 1.16 11.62 -5.73
C ASN A 29 0.46 10.35 -6.23
N ASN A 30 0.67 10.04 -7.51
CA ASN A 30 0.13 8.84 -8.17
C ASN A 30 1.16 7.76 -8.40
N PHE A 31 2.42 8.00 -8.03
CA PHE A 31 3.53 7.09 -8.28
C PHE A 31 4.47 7.21 -7.10
N GLN A 32 4.65 6.12 -6.36
CA GLN A 32 5.59 6.05 -5.25
C GLN A 32 6.06 4.63 -5.02
N VAL A 33 7.37 4.43 -4.90
CA VAL A 33 7.95 3.16 -4.46
C VAL A 33 8.22 3.20 -2.96
N MET A 34 7.95 2.08 -2.29
CA MET A 34 8.25 1.88 -0.88
C MET A 34 9.08 0.62 -0.67
N LYS A 35 9.94 0.64 0.35
CA LYS A 35 10.75 -0.48 0.82
C LYS A 35 10.38 -0.93 2.25
N ASP A 36 10.65 -2.20 2.55
CA ASP A 36 10.46 -2.88 3.84
C ASP A 36 9.01 -2.74 4.31
N VAL A 37 8.07 -3.12 3.45
CA VAL A 37 6.66 -2.74 3.54
C VAL A 37 5.86 -3.65 4.48
N ILE A 38 4.95 -3.05 5.24
CA ILE A 38 3.94 -3.72 6.08
C ILE A 38 2.57 -3.15 5.73
N PHE A 39 1.59 -4.03 5.54
CA PHE A 39 0.20 -3.66 5.33
C PHE A 39 -0.52 -3.55 6.67
N VAL A 40 -1.01 -2.36 6.99
CA VAL A 40 -1.65 -2.07 8.27
C VAL A 40 -3.13 -1.79 8.06
N ILE A 41 -3.98 -2.55 8.76
CA ILE A 41 -5.44 -2.40 8.73
C ILE A 41 -5.93 -2.20 10.16
N SER A 42 -6.63 -1.10 10.41
CA SER A 42 -7.34 -0.90 11.67
C SER A 42 -8.63 -1.72 11.66
N LYS A 43 -8.69 -2.79 12.47
CA LYS A 43 -9.89 -3.64 12.56
C LYS A 43 -11.13 -2.84 12.97
N LYS A 44 -11.01 -2.01 14.01
CA LYS A 44 -12.07 -1.07 14.43
C LYS A 44 -12.50 -0.14 13.28
N GLY A 45 -11.54 0.36 12.49
CA GLY A 45 -11.84 1.19 11.33
C GLY A 45 -12.61 0.44 10.25
N GLN A 46 -12.20 -0.79 9.94
CA GLN A 46 -12.85 -1.69 8.99
C GLN A 46 -14.27 -2.06 9.45
N ASP A 47 -14.45 -2.45 10.70
CA ASP A 47 -15.75 -2.80 11.28
C ASP A 47 -16.72 -1.61 11.17
N ARG A 48 -16.23 -0.39 11.44
CA ARG A 48 -17.01 0.83 11.23
C ARG A 48 -17.41 1.02 9.77
N VAL A 49 -16.52 0.79 8.80
CA VAL A 49 -16.88 0.84 7.36
C VAL A 49 -17.97 -0.18 7.02
N ARG A 50 -17.86 -1.39 7.57
CA ARG A 50 -18.82 -2.48 7.31
C ARG A 50 -20.19 -2.20 7.92
N LEU A 51 -20.22 -1.61 9.12
CA LEU A 51 -21.43 -1.25 9.85
C LEU A 51 -22.13 -0.05 9.21
N GLU A 52 -21.41 1.07 9.09
CA GLU A 52 -21.97 2.34 8.59
C GLU A 52 -22.15 2.37 7.07
N LYS A 53 -21.62 1.36 6.37
CA LYS A 53 -21.51 1.30 4.90
C LYS A 53 -20.83 2.51 4.27
N ARG A 54 -20.08 3.28 5.06
CA ARG A 54 -19.38 4.50 4.63
C ARG A 54 -17.87 4.29 4.66
N LYS A 55 -17.20 4.55 3.52
CA LYS A 55 -15.74 4.40 3.42
C LYS A 55 -15.04 5.43 4.30
N ASN A 56 -14.09 4.95 5.09
CA ASN A 56 -13.12 5.76 5.84
C ASN A 56 -11.71 5.24 5.55
N VAL A 57 -10.68 6.04 5.82
CA VAL A 57 -9.29 5.57 5.72
C VAL A 57 -8.97 4.74 6.96
N HIS A 58 -8.68 3.45 6.76
CA HIS A 58 -8.32 2.51 7.82
C HIS A 58 -7.27 1.48 7.37
N ALA A 59 -6.92 1.48 6.08
CA ALA A 59 -5.92 0.61 5.48
C ALA A 59 -4.77 1.48 4.94
N THR A 60 -3.55 1.15 5.31
CA THR A 60 -2.34 1.89 4.95
C THR A 60 -1.19 0.95 4.59
N VAL A 61 -0.39 1.33 3.61
CA VAL A 61 0.88 0.71 3.26
C VAL A 61 1.98 1.46 4.01
N SER A 62 2.65 0.80 4.94
CA SER A 62 3.70 1.42 5.76
C SER A 62 5.08 0.96 5.31
N GLY A 63 6.06 1.84 5.23
CA GLY A 63 7.43 1.50 4.79
C GLY A 63 8.35 2.72 4.75
N PHE A 64 9.44 2.60 4.00
CA PHE A 64 10.34 3.71 3.67
C PHE A 64 10.15 4.13 2.22
N LEU A 65 10.12 5.44 1.95
CA LEU A 65 10.08 5.93 0.58
C LEU A 65 11.40 5.60 -0.12
N VAL A 66 11.32 5.21 -1.38
CA VAL A 66 12.48 5.05 -2.26
C VAL A 66 12.30 6.00 -3.44
N ASP A 67 13.39 6.63 -3.87
CA ASP A 67 13.38 7.38 -5.11
C ASP A 67 13.18 6.41 -6.28
N SER A 68 12.33 6.79 -7.24
CA SER A 68 12.07 5.93 -8.40
C SER A 68 13.32 5.76 -9.26
N ASP A 69 14.21 6.76 -9.26
CA ASP A 69 15.43 6.73 -10.05
C ASP A 69 16.47 5.75 -9.47
N ASP A 70 16.34 5.39 -8.19
CA ASP A 70 17.19 4.42 -7.50
C ASP A 70 16.80 2.95 -7.75
N ILE A 71 15.69 2.71 -8.48
CA ILE A 71 15.17 1.36 -8.73
C ILE A 71 15.06 1.09 -10.22
N ASP A 72 15.80 0.08 -10.68
CA ASP A 72 15.61 -0.50 -12.01
C ASP A 72 14.35 -1.36 -12.04
N MET A 73 13.23 -0.74 -12.43
CA MET A 73 11.91 -1.38 -12.55
C MET A 73 11.90 -2.57 -13.51
N THR A 74 12.85 -2.68 -14.45
CA THR A 74 12.87 -3.77 -15.43
C THR A 74 13.19 -5.12 -14.80
N LYS A 75 13.83 -5.12 -13.63
CA LYS A 75 14.20 -6.30 -12.84
C LYS A 75 13.06 -6.89 -12.02
N TYR A 76 11.89 -6.25 -12.02
CA TYR A 76 10.77 -6.67 -11.18
C TYR A 76 9.54 -7.05 -12.00
N ASP A 77 8.84 -8.08 -11.55
CA ASP A 77 7.46 -8.35 -11.91
C ASP A 77 6.52 -7.60 -10.96
N LEU A 78 5.40 -7.12 -11.51
CA LEU A 78 4.40 -6.37 -10.75
C LEU A 78 3.19 -7.25 -10.48
N VAL A 79 3.04 -7.70 -9.23
CA VAL A 79 1.89 -8.49 -8.79
C VAL A 79 0.86 -7.58 -8.14
N GLU A 80 -0.32 -7.44 -8.75
CA GLU A 80 -1.36 -6.54 -8.23
C GLU A 80 -1.89 -7.04 -6.88
N LEU A 81 -1.92 -6.14 -5.90
CA LEU A 81 -2.56 -6.35 -4.61
C LEU A 81 -3.96 -5.73 -4.59
N TYR A 82 -4.87 -6.42 -3.93
CA TYR A 82 -6.26 -6.01 -3.79
C TYR A 82 -6.63 -5.81 -2.33
N TYR A 83 -7.45 -4.80 -2.08
CA TYR A 83 -8.11 -4.60 -0.80
C TYR A 83 -9.48 -3.96 -1.00
N ASN A 84 -10.49 -4.57 -0.42
CA ASN A 84 -11.84 -4.01 -0.31
C ASN A 84 -12.39 -4.30 1.09
N PRO A 85 -12.68 -3.26 1.90
CA PRO A 85 -13.11 -3.45 3.28
C PRO A 85 -14.42 -4.22 3.44
N TYR A 86 -15.24 -4.31 2.39
CA TYR A 86 -16.51 -5.04 2.45
C TYR A 86 -16.35 -6.54 2.22
N THR A 87 -15.30 -6.98 1.54
CA THR A 87 -15.13 -8.37 1.08
C THR A 87 -13.81 -9.01 1.52
N THR A 88 -12.88 -8.24 2.05
CA THR A 88 -11.56 -8.72 2.49
C THR A 88 -11.25 -8.24 3.90
N ASP A 89 -10.60 -9.09 4.68
CA ASP A 89 -10.06 -8.72 6.00
C ASP A 89 -8.64 -8.13 5.90
N ASN A 90 -7.85 -8.58 4.92
CA ASN A 90 -6.46 -8.19 4.70
C ASN A 90 -6.24 -7.71 3.26
N PHE A 91 -5.08 -7.10 2.98
CA PHE A 91 -4.58 -7.04 1.61
C PHE A 91 -4.36 -8.48 1.11
N ILE A 92 -4.71 -8.72 -0.16
CA ILE A 92 -4.55 -10.02 -0.80
C ILE A 92 -3.83 -9.85 -2.14
N ILE A 93 -3.12 -10.90 -2.58
CA ILE A 93 -2.64 -11.01 -3.95
C ILE A 93 -3.87 -11.22 -4.84
N LYS A 94 -4.11 -10.31 -5.80
CA LYS A 94 -5.35 -10.28 -6.57
C LYS A 94 -5.62 -11.58 -7.33
N GLU A 95 -4.57 -12.20 -7.87
CA GLU A 95 -4.67 -13.42 -8.66
C GLU A 95 -4.97 -14.67 -7.83
N THR A 96 -4.43 -14.75 -6.60
CA THR A 96 -4.48 -15.98 -5.80
C THR A 96 -5.41 -15.90 -4.60
N GLY A 97 -5.86 -14.69 -4.24
CA GLY A 97 -6.65 -14.44 -3.03
C GLY A 97 -5.86 -14.60 -1.72
N LYS A 98 -4.58 -14.97 -1.78
CA LYS A 98 -3.75 -15.18 -0.58
C LYS A 98 -3.47 -13.85 0.11
N ALA A 99 -3.65 -13.83 1.43
CA ALA A 99 -3.35 -12.67 2.26
C ALA A 99 -1.86 -12.33 2.23
N ILE A 100 -1.55 -11.04 2.28
CA ILE A 100 -0.18 -10.52 2.36
C ILE A 100 -0.12 -9.46 3.47
N THR A 101 0.87 -9.61 4.35
CA THR A 101 1.04 -8.73 5.53
C THR A 101 2.32 -7.92 5.46
N LYS A 102 3.31 -8.36 4.67
CA LYS A 102 4.57 -7.67 4.39
C LYS A 102 5.11 -8.03 3.01
N THR A 103 5.95 -7.16 2.46
CA THR A 103 6.77 -7.43 1.27
C THR A 103 7.99 -6.50 1.28
N ASP A 104 9.02 -6.81 0.50
CA ASP A 104 10.23 -6.01 0.43
C ASP A 104 10.00 -4.69 -0.32
N TYR A 105 9.25 -4.73 -1.42
CA TYR A 105 8.98 -3.56 -2.25
C TYR A 105 7.53 -3.46 -2.69
N VAL A 106 7.00 -2.24 -2.65
CA VAL A 106 5.68 -1.90 -3.21
C VAL A 106 5.79 -0.74 -4.17
N LEU A 107 5.15 -0.88 -5.33
CA LEU A 107 4.80 0.24 -6.18
C LEU A 107 3.34 0.64 -5.93
N ALA A 108 3.14 1.88 -5.48
CA ALA A 108 1.82 2.51 -5.49
C ALA A 108 1.70 3.32 -6.78
N LYS A 109 0.81 2.90 -7.69
CA LYS A 109 0.61 3.55 -9.00
C LYS A 109 -0.87 3.65 -9.36
N ASP A 110 -1.33 4.85 -9.71
CA ASP A 110 -2.69 5.11 -10.22
C ASP A 110 -3.83 4.49 -9.37
N ASN A 111 -3.76 4.68 -8.04
CA ASN A 111 -4.66 4.10 -7.04
C ASN A 111 -4.63 2.57 -6.92
N ARG A 112 -3.64 1.91 -7.52
CA ARG A 112 -3.35 0.48 -7.38
C ARG A 112 -2.05 0.27 -6.62
N ILE A 113 -1.95 -0.88 -5.97
CA ILE A 113 -0.79 -1.29 -5.19
C ILE A 113 -0.25 -2.56 -5.84
N PHE A 114 1.06 -2.60 -6.09
CA PHE A 114 1.74 -3.75 -6.67
C PHE A 114 2.85 -4.21 -5.73
N ASP A 115 2.89 -5.51 -5.47
CA ASP A 115 4.03 -6.20 -4.88
C ASP A 115 5.10 -6.37 -5.96
N MET A 116 6.27 -5.76 -5.76
CA MET A 116 7.38 -5.81 -6.72
C MET A 116 8.27 -7.00 -6.39
N ARG A 117 8.27 -8.01 -7.27
CA ARG A 117 9.04 -9.24 -7.06
C ARG A 117 10.21 -9.28 -8.03
N LEU A 118 11.41 -9.53 -7.52
CA LEU A 118 12.58 -9.71 -8.37
C LEU A 118 12.30 -10.85 -9.36
N LYS A 119 12.56 -10.59 -10.64
CA LYS A 119 12.60 -11.64 -11.65
C LYS A 119 13.74 -12.57 -11.26
N GLU A 120 13.43 -13.86 -11.12
CA GLU A 120 14.50 -14.85 -11.04
C GLU A 120 15.25 -14.82 -12.37
N ASN A 121 16.57 -14.62 -12.33
CA ASN A 121 17.40 -14.71 -13.52
C ASN A 121 17.25 -16.14 -14.06
N ILE A 122 16.70 -16.30 -15.28
CA ILE A 122 16.84 -17.53 -16.06
C ILE A 122 18.28 -17.61 -16.58
#